data_AF-A0A1W9PRK4-F1
#
_entry.id   AF-A0A1W9PRK4-F1
#
_cell.length_a   1.000
_cell.length_b   1.000
_cell.length_c   1.000
_cell.angle_alpha   90.00
_cell.angle_beta   90.00
_cell.angle_gamma   90.00
#
_symmetry.space_group_name_H-M   'P 1'
#
loop_
_entity.id
_entity.type
_entity.pdbx_description
1 polymer ?
#
loop_
_entity_poly.entity_id
_entity_poly.type
_entity_poly.pdbx_seq_one_letter_code
_entity_poly.pdbx_strand_id
1 'polypeptide(L)'
;MKFIKTFLNYLIDPRVKFKGFKNRPASPDLAKNELGNAQSLAWYQIINPPLVLGGIVLLGLILILLFGPQWATYDPYITARSVLPHFDMEKSEMIAPPFAPSDIYPLGSDNFGNDLLSLIFFGARVTLVAGAYITLTRVIIGLILGGLAGWFEGTWLDKVITGASVVISSIPLLLSSMIMIYALDIQKGLWVFVVALSTLGWTEISQLIRGEFIRIRKTLYVEAAEALGLTKIQIIIRHAIPNVFSYLISLSFLEMGAVLLLVAELGFLSVFIGGGSRFSSDPFAPGFIQMVEVPEWGAMVALGTPFFRSATYMVFAPALAFFVSIVGLNSFGEGLRRLFDRWPFSTAIFLRKRIILIIAIFVACTAFIFQRTSPLTSYQRVSSEFNPQRAAEHIQAITSFDTQTFATAAENPLVLYLKDNLSEFGMKRAWRSTLHSYYHYPITTAIVRPLAEPHLVVGDQKNYHHLEDFGFITLGCGGGGKVDAPLAFVGGTSLERNPALDDLNLQGQVILSPGADVPANFPDQVAALGALGVLCR
;
A
#
# COMPACT_ATOMS: atom_id res chain seq x y z
N MET A 1 -2.79 -35.00 -14.57
CA MET A 1 -2.71 -34.83 -16.05
C MET A 1 -4.02 -35.08 -16.80
N LYS A 2 -4.63 -36.29 -16.82
CA LYS A 2 -5.84 -36.55 -17.63
C LYS A 2 -6.96 -35.50 -17.45
N PHE A 3 -7.35 -35.17 -16.22
CA PHE A 3 -8.39 -34.16 -15.95
C PHE A 3 -8.07 -32.79 -16.57
N ILE A 4 -6.85 -32.28 -16.39
CA ILE A 4 -6.37 -31.02 -16.97
C ILE A 4 -6.39 -31.07 -18.50
N LYS A 5 -5.94 -32.17 -19.11
CA LYS A 5 -5.94 -32.33 -20.57
C LYS A 5 -7.36 -32.45 -21.13
N THR A 6 -8.28 -33.10 -20.43
CA THR A 6 -9.71 -33.13 -20.78
C THR A 6 -10.36 -31.76 -20.60
N PHE A 7 -10.00 -31.00 -19.55
CA PHE A 7 -10.51 -29.66 -19.29
C PHE A 7 -10.02 -28.64 -20.32
N LEU A 8 -8.73 -28.66 -20.69
CA LEU A 8 -8.19 -27.88 -21.82
C LEU A 8 -8.85 -28.29 -23.14
N ASN A 9 -8.93 -29.58 -23.45
CA ASN A 9 -9.59 -30.02 -24.70
C ASN A 9 -11.09 -29.63 -24.73
N TYR A 10 -11.76 -29.61 -23.58
CA TYR A 10 -13.15 -29.14 -23.46
C TYR A 10 -13.28 -27.61 -23.57
N LEU A 11 -12.26 -26.85 -23.20
CA LEU A 11 -12.16 -25.41 -23.48
C LEU A 11 -11.88 -25.11 -24.97
N ILE A 12 -11.29 -26.06 -25.71
CA ILE A 12 -10.84 -25.88 -27.10
C ILE A 12 -11.86 -26.40 -28.13
N ASP A 13 -12.49 -27.57 -27.89
CA ASP A 13 -13.59 -28.07 -28.73
C ASP A 13 -14.70 -28.76 -27.89
N PRO A 14 -15.67 -27.97 -27.36
CA PRO A 14 -16.84 -28.50 -26.67
C PRO A 14 -17.93 -29.12 -27.60
N ARG A 15 -17.62 -29.58 -28.82
CA ARG A 15 -18.55 -30.39 -29.63
C ARG A 15 -18.84 -31.74 -28.96
N VAL A 16 -19.82 -31.73 -28.06
CA VAL A 16 -20.57 -32.93 -27.66
C VAL A 16 -21.01 -33.65 -28.93
N LYS A 17 -20.65 -34.93 -29.07
CA LYS A 17 -21.07 -35.78 -30.21
C LYS A 17 -22.58 -36.04 -30.12
N PHE A 18 -23.38 -35.08 -30.57
CA PHE A 18 -24.82 -35.26 -30.82
C PHE A 18 -25.03 -36.24 -31.98
N LYS A 19 -25.01 -37.55 -31.67
CA LYS A 19 -25.57 -38.59 -32.54
C LYS A 19 -27.08 -38.33 -32.67
N GLY A 20 -27.52 -37.76 -33.79
CA GLY A 20 -28.95 -37.50 -34.00
C GLY A 20 -29.32 -37.14 -35.45
N PHE A 21 -28.70 -36.10 -36.02
CA PHE A 21 -29.08 -35.60 -37.34
C PHE A 21 -28.12 -36.06 -38.44
N LYS A 22 -28.62 -36.94 -39.33
CA LYS A 22 -28.04 -37.15 -40.66
C LYS A 22 -28.45 -35.99 -41.56
N ASN A 23 -27.63 -34.94 -41.65
CA ASN A 23 -27.78 -33.95 -42.71
C ASN A 23 -27.53 -34.61 -44.07
N ARG A 24 -28.33 -34.23 -45.09
CA ARG A 24 -28.08 -34.65 -46.48
C ARG A 24 -26.69 -34.18 -46.91
N PRO A 25 -25.93 -34.96 -47.70
CA PRO A 25 -24.61 -34.53 -48.16
C PRO A 25 -24.75 -33.32 -49.09
N ALA A 26 -24.07 -32.23 -48.76
CA ALA A 26 -23.84 -31.14 -49.70
C ALA A 26 -22.97 -31.62 -50.88
N SER A 27 -23.09 -30.99 -52.04
CA SER A 27 -22.30 -31.34 -53.22
C SER A 27 -20.79 -31.26 -52.94
N PRO A 28 -19.95 -32.16 -53.51
CA PRO A 28 -18.53 -32.28 -53.16
C PRO A 28 -17.73 -30.99 -53.28
N ASP A 29 -18.06 -30.14 -54.24
CA ASP A 29 -17.28 -28.95 -54.59
C ASP A 29 -17.57 -27.76 -53.67
N LEU A 30 -18.83 -27.58 -53.25
CA LEU A 30 -19.18 -26.63 -52.18
C LEU A 30 -18.51 -27.02 -50.86
N ALA A 31 -18.51 -28.32 -50.52
CA ALA A 31 -17.90 -28.82 -49.29
C ALA A 31 -16.39 -28.53 -49.23
N LYS A 32 -15.66 -28.67 -50.34
CA LYS A 32 -14.22 -28.38 -50.40
C LYS A 32 -13.89 -26.89 -50.18
N ASN A 33 -14.61 -25.99 -50.84
CA ASN A 33 -14.38 -24.55 -50.70
C ASN A 33 -14.77 -24.03 -49.31
N GLU A 34 -15.87 -24.53 -48.72
CA GLU A 34 -16.20 -24.18 -47.34
C GLU A 34 -15.23 -24.80 -46.32
N LEU A 35 -14.75 -26.03 -46.51
CA LEU A 35 -13.74 -26.62 -45.62
C LEU A 35 -12.41 -25.85 -45.63
N GLY A 36 -11.96 -25.37 -46.80
CA GLY A 36 -10.75 -24.56 -46.92
C GLY A 36 -10.84 -23.22 -46.18
N ASN A 37 -11.95 -22.48 -46.34
CA ASN A 37 -12.16 -21.21 -45.64
C ASN A 37 -12.55 -21.38 -44.17
N ALA A 38 -13.28 -22.44 -43.79
CA ALA A 38 -13.64 -22.69 -42.41
C ALA A 38 -12.41 -23.06 -41.55
N GLN A 39 -11.42 -23.75 -42.10
CA GLN A 39 -10.18 -24.08 -41.37
C GLN A 39 -9.29 -22.86 -41.14
N SER A 40 -9.17 -21.95 -42.11
CA SER A 40 -8.40 -20.70 -41.96
C SER A 40 -9.09 -19.65 -41.08
N LEU A 41 -10.42 -19.66 -40.99
CA LEU A 41 -11.19 -18.81 -40.07
C LEU A 41 -11.31 -19.39 -38.65
N ALA A 42 -11.22 -20.71 -38.47
CA ALA A 42 -11.43 -21.35 -37.17
C ALA A 42 -10.41 -20.92 -36.09
N TRP A 43 -9.11 -20.83 -36.40
CA TRP A 43 -8.08 -20.60 -35.38
C TRP A 43 -8.17 -19.19 -34.75
N TYR A 44 -8.39 -18.15 -35.57
CA TYR A 44 -8.64 -16.78 -35.09
C TYR A 44 -9.98 -16.64 -34.35
N GLN A 45 -10.95 -17.55 -34.58
CA GLN A 45 -12.21 -17.58 -33.84
C GLN A 45 -12.12 -18.36 -32.51
N ILE A 46 -11.18 -19.31 -32.37
CA ILE A 46 -11.02 -20.10 -31.13
C ILE A 46 -10.29 -19.32 -30.04
N ILE A 47 -9.29 -18.51 -30.39
CA ILE A 47 -8.57 -17.68 -29.41
C ILE A 47 -9.47 -16.51 -28.99
N ASN A 48 -9.59 -16.31 -27.67
CA ASN A 48 -10.25 -15.17 -27.06
C ASN A 48 -9.18 -14.34 -26.32
N PRO A 49 -8.52 -13.37 -26.97
CA PRO A 49 -7.35 -12.70 -26.39
C PRO A 49 -7.63 -12.01 -25.05
N PRO A 50 -8.78 -11.32 -24.85
CA PRO A 50 -9.15 -10.80 -23.53
C PRO A 50 -9.22 -11.88 -22.44
N LEU A 51 -9.82 -13.04 -22.73
CA LEU A 51 -9.91 -14.15 -21.78
C LEU A 51 -8.54 -14.72 -21.41
N VAL A 52 -7.62 -14.83 -22.38
CA VAL A 52 -6.26 -15.35 -22.14
C VAL A 52 -5.45 -14.35 -21.33
N LEU A 53 -5.40 -13.08 -21.74
CA LEU A 53 -4.66 -12.03 -21.04
C LEU A 53 -5.21 -11.82 -19.62
N GLY A 54 -6.54 -11.66 -19.51
CA GLY A 54 -7.21 -11.51 -18.22
C GLY A 54 -7.04 -12.75 -17.33
N GLY A 55 -7.05 -13.96 -17.90
CA GLY A 55 -6.82 -15.20 -17.16
C GLY A 55 -5.40 -15.32 -16.61
N ILE A 56 -4.38 -14.89 -17.37
CA ILE A 56 -2.99 -14.83 -16.90
C ILE A 56 -2.84 -13.81 -15.77
N VAL A 57 -3.38 -12.60 -15.95
CA VAL A 57 -3.30 -11.55 -14.91
C VAL A 57 -4.07 -11.97 -13.66
N LEU A 58 -5.29 -12.49 -13.79
CA LEU A 58 -6.09 -12.96 -12.66
C LEU A 58 -5.41 -14.12 -11.90
N LEU A 59 -4.75 -15.04 -12.61
CA LEU A 59 -3.91 -16.06 -11.98
C LEU A 59 -2.76 -15.41 -11.18
N GLY A 60 -2.06 -14.43 -11.76
CA GLY A 60 -1.02 -13.67 -11.08
C GLY A 60 -1.53 -12.96 -9.81
N LEU A 61 -2.69 -12.30 -9.89
CA LEU A 61 -3.34 -11.65 -8.74
C LEU A 61 -3.71 -12.67 -7.65
N ILE A 62 -4.26 -13.84 -8.01
CA ILE A 62 -4.60 -14.90 -7.06
C ILE A 62 -3.33 -15.46 -6.40
N LEU A 63 -2.23 -15.59 -7.16
CA LEU A 63 -0.95 -16.04 -6.62
C LEU A 63 -0.35 -15.02 -5.65
N ILE A 64 -0.36 -13.72 -5.99
CA ILE A 64 0.05 -12.64 -5.06
C ILE A 64 -0.87 -12.60 -3.83
N LEU A 65 -2.19 -12.74 -4.02
CA LEU A 65 -3.17 -12.78 -2.94
C LEU A 65 -2.89 -13.91 -1.94
N LEU A 66 -2.50 -15.10 -2.42
CA LEU A 66 -2.22 -16.25 -1.56
C LEU A 66 -0.80 -16.22 -0.98
N PHE A 67 0.21 -15.92 -1.79
CA PHE A 67 1.63 -16.12 -1.44
C PHE A 67 2.46 -14.84 -1.25
N GLY A 68 1.89 -13.64 -1.50
CA GLY A 68 2.59 -12.34 -1.51
C GLY A 68 3.68 -12.13 -0.45
N PRO A 69 3.43 -12.24 0.87
CA PRO A 69 4.46 -12.08 1.90
C PRO A 69 5.57 -13.11 1.93
N GLN A 70 5.36 -14.29 1.34
CA GLN A 70 6.43 -15.26 1.18
C GLN A 70 7.40 -14.84 0.08
N TRP A 71 7.01 -13.86 -0.74
CA TRP A 71 7.82 -13.21 -1.77
C TRP A 71 8.19 -11.76 -1.40
N ALA A 72 7.63 -11.21 -0.33
CA ALA A 72 8.03 -9.93 0.24
C ALA A 72 9.38 -10.07 0.95
N THR A 73 10.29 -9.13 0.70
CA THR A 73 11.61 -9.08 1.32
C THR A 73 11.50 -8.81 2.82
N TYR A 74 10.50 -8.03 3.23
CA TYR A 74 10.28 -7.60 4.62
C TYR A 74 8.79 -7.70 5.01
N ASP A 75 8.52 -7.94 6.30
CA ASP A 75 7.16 -7.86 6.86
C ASP A 75 6.91 -6.42 7.33
N PRO A 76 6.00 -5.63 6.73
CA PRO A 76 5.77 -4.24 7.08
C PRO A 76 5.14 -4.04 8.47
N TYR A 77 4.60 -5.09 9.11
CA TYR A 77 4.03 -4.99 10.46
C TYR A 77 5.07 -5.13 11.58
N ILE A 78 6.20 -5.83 11.33
CA ILE A 78 7.27 -6.08 12.32
C ILE A 78 8.56 -5.39 11.91
N THR A 79 8.92 -5.58 10.65
CA THR A 79 10.18 -5.19 10.02
C THR A 79 9.91 -4.10 8.99
N ALA A 80 9.08 -3.13 9.37
CA ALA A 80 9.24 -1.79 8.88
C ALA A 80 10.71 -1.40 9.11
N ARG A 81 11.53 -1.42 8.06
CA ARG A 81 12.80 -0.67 8.04
C ARG A 81 12.41 0.80 7.98
N SER A 82 11.86 1.31 9.08
CA SER A 82 11.65 2.74 9.28
C SER A 82 13.03 3.36 9.49
N VAL A 83 13.76 3.57 8.39
CA VAL A 83 15.09 4.15 8.41
C VAL A 83 14.91 5.62 8.75
N LEU A 84 15.05 5.93 10.03
CA LEU A 84 15.10 7.32 10.49
C LEU A 84 16.26 8.03 9.77
N PRO A 85 16.09 9.30 9.37
CA PRO A 85 17.16 10.09 8.79
C PRO A 85 18.43 10.02 9.63
N HIS A 86 19.53 9.61 9.03
CA HIS A 86 20.83 9.54 9.67
C HIS A 86 21.90 10.18 8.79
N PHE A 87 22.89 10.82 9.42
CA PHE A 87 24.07 11.29 8.72
C PHE A 87 25.00 10.10 8.47
N ASP A 88 25.42 9.89 7.22
CA ASP A 88 26.44 8.92 6.86
C ASP A 88 27.80 9.60 6.95
N MET A 89 28.55 9.29 8.01
CA MET A 89 29.87 9.86 8.29
C MET A 89 30.91 9.55 7.20
N GLU A 90 30.76 8.46 6.43
CA GLU A 90 31.71 8.11 5.37
C GLU A 90 31.44 8.89 4.06
N LYS A 91 30.18 9.30 3.83
CA LYS A 91 29.78 10.05 2.63
C LYS A 91 29.59 11.55 2.87
N SER A 92 29.54 11.99 4.12
CA SER A 92 29.20 13.36 4.52
C SER A 92 27.81 13.82 4.02
N GLU A 93 26.87 12.88 3.89
CA GLU A 93 25.52 13.11 3.37
C GLU A 93 24.44 12.70 4.38
N MET A 94 23.33 13.45 4.43
CA MET A 94 22.14 13.05 5.16
C MET A 94 21.39 11.97 4.37
N ILE A 95 21.44 10.72 4.84
CA ILE A 95 20.65 9.62 4.29
C ILE A 95 19.27 9.64 4.94
N ALA A 96 18.26 10.00 4.16
CA ALA A 96 16.86 10.06 4.58
C ALA A 96 15.95 9.38 3.54
N PRO A 97 14.88 8.68 3.97
CA PRO A 97 13.84 8.21 3.05
C PRO A 97 13.06 9.40 2.45
N PRO A 98 12.41 9.23 1.29
CA PRO A 98 12.28 7.98 0.52
C PRO A 98 13.54 7.64 -0.30
N PHE A 99 13.93 6.36 -0.28
CA PHE A 99 15.05 5.85 -1.05
C PHE A 99 14.64 5.50 -2.48
N ALA A 100 15.48 5.89 -3.43
CA ALA A 100 15.31 5.53 -4.84
C ALA A 100 15.45 4.01 -5.08
N PRO A 101 14.92 3.49 -6.20
CA PRO A 101 15.10 2.11 -6.60
C PRO A 101 16.57 1.66 -6.59
N SER A 102 16.84 0.53 -5.94
CA SER A 102 18.18 -0.03 -5.71
C SER A 102 18.10 -1.54 -5.48
N ASP A 103 19.24 -2.24 -5.40
CA ASP A 103 19.26 -3.69 -5.13
C ASP A 103 18.64 -4.07 -3.77
N ILE A 104 18.61 -3.14 -2.81
CA ILE A 104 17.98 -3.31 -1.48
C ILE A 104 16.48 -2.94 -1.52
N TYR A 105 16.12 -1.96 -2.34
CA TYR A 105 14.74 -1.46 -2.50
C TYR A 105 14.34 -1.52 -3.99
N PRO A 106 13.90 -2.68 -4.52
CA PRO A 106 13.74 -2.85 -5.97
C PRO A 106 12.76 -1.88 -6.64
N LEU A 107 11.78 -1.36 -5.89
CA LEU A 107 10.82 -0.35 -6.35
C LEU A 107 10.99 1.01 -5.63
N GLY A 108 12.05 1.17 -4.83
CA GLY A 108 12.24 2.28 -3.89
C GLY A 108 11.55 2.04 -2.54
N SER A 109 11.63 3.03 -1.65
CA SER A 109 10.94 3.02 -0.35
C SER A 109 9.84 4.07 -0.25
N ASP A 110 8.97 3.93 0.75
CA ASP A 110 8.09 5.02 1.19
C ASP A 110 8.87 6.10 1.97
N ASN A 111 8.15 7.13 2.43
CA ASN A 111 8.69 8.26 3.20
C ASN A 111 9.15 7.89 4.63
N PHE A 112 8.93 6.66 5.08
CA PHE A 112 9.43 6.14 6.35
C PHE A 112 10.62 5.20 6.15
N GLY A 113 10.85 4.67 4.94
CA GLY A 113 11.91 3.72 4.59
C GLY A 113 11.43 2.30 4.28
N ASN A 114 10.11 2.06 4.28
CA ASN A 114 9.55 0.74 4.00
C ASN A 114 9.66 0.39 2.51
N ASP A 115 10.05 -0.85 2.20
CA ASP A 115 10.16 -1.35 0.83
C ASP A 115 8.80 -1.39 0.11
N LEU A 116 8.69 -0.67 -1.02
CA LEU A 116 7.46 -0.55 -1.79
C LEU A 116 7.06 -1.89 -2.44
N LEU A 117 8.00 -2.80 -2.73
CA LEU A 117 7.67 -4.12 -3.27
C LEU A 117 6.96 -4.99 -2.23
N SER A 118 7.50 -5.03 -1.00
CA SER A 118 6.88 -5.69 0.15
C SER A 118 5.50 -5.08 0.46
N LEU A 119 5.37 -3.74 0.45
CA LEU A 119 4.09 -3.06 0.64
C LEU A 119 3.07 -3.41 -0.46
N ILE A 120 3.48 -3.55 -1.74
CA ILE A 120 2.58 -4.01 -2.81
C ILE A 120 2.06 -5.42 -2.54
N PHE A 121 2.91 -6.37 -2.15
CA PHE A 121 2.51 -7.75 -1.92
C PHE A 121 1.60 -7.93 -0.69
N PHE A 122 1.82 -7.17 0.38
CA PHE A 122 0.91 -7.14 1.53
C PHE A 122 -0.39 -6.40 1.17
N GLY A 123 -0.28 -5.23 0.55
CA GLY A 123 -1.41 -4.37 0.17
C GLY A 123 -2.38 -4.99 -0.82
N ALA A 124 -1.88 -5.85 -1.71
CA ALA A 124 -2.68 -6.60 -2.67
C ALA A 124 -3.87 -7.32 -2.02
N ARG A 125 -3.70 -7.83 -0.79
CA ARG A 125 -4.76 -8.56 -0.10
C ARG A 125 -5.86 -7.67 0.38
N VAL A 126 -5.51 -6.59 1.09
CA VAL A 126 -6.51 -5.66 1.63
C VAL A 126 -7.30 -5.06 0.48
N THR A 127 -6.61 -4.59 -0.57
CA THR A 127 -7.24 -3.95 -1.73
C THR A 127 -8.05 -4.93 -2.59
N LEU A 128 -7.55 -6.13 -2.93
CA LEU A 128 -8.29 -7.10 -3.76
C LEU A 128 -9.44 -7.77 -3.00
N VAL A 129 -9.29 -8.07 -1.70
CA VAL A 129 -10.38 -8.60 -0.86
C VAL A 129 -11.46 -7.55 -0.67
N ALA A 130 -11.09 -6.28 -0.45
CA ALA A 130 -12.04 -5.18 -0.43
C ALA A 130 -12.82 -5.08 -1.74
N GLY A 131 -12.11 -5.02 -2.87
CA GLY A 131 -12.71 -4.99 -4.20
C GLY A 131 -13.71 -6.13 -4.41
N ALA A 132 -13.35 -7.35 -4.03
CA ALA A 132 -14.22 -8.52 -4.14
C ALA A 132 -15.48 -8.42 -3.26
N TYR A 133 -15.38 -7.98 -2.00
CA TYR A 133 -16.54 -7.84 -1.11
C TYR A 133 -17.48 -6.70 -1.51
N ILE A 134 -16.94 -5.55 -1.91
CA ILE A 134 -17.74 -4.43 -2.42
C ILE A 134 -18.49 -4.89 -3.69
N THR A 135 -17.78 -5.48 -4.65
CA THR A 135 -18.35 -6.00 -5.90
C THR A 135 -19.45 -7.02 -5.64
N LEU A 136 -19.18 -8.03 -4.81
CA LEU A 136 -20.15 -9.09 -4.50
C LEU A 136 -21.41 -8.51 -3.85
N THR A 137 -21.25 -7.57 -2.92
CA THR A 137 -22.39 -6.90 -2.27
C THR A 137 -23.18 -6.05 -3.27
N ARG A 138 -22.51 -5.24 -4.12
CA ARG A 138 -23.16 -4.49 -5.20
C ARG A 138 -23.94 -5.39 -6.15
N VAL A 139 -23.35 -6.50 -6.60
CA VAL A 139 -24.00 -7.47 -7.51
C VAL A 139 -25.19 -8.15 -6.85
N ILE A 140 -25.12 -8.50 -5.55
CA ILE A 140 -26.25 -9.08 -4.83
C ILE A 140 -27.40 -8.07 -4.68
N ILE A 141 -27.12 -6.83 -4.27
CA ILE A 141 -28.13 -5.78 -4.13
C ILE A 141 -28.74 -5.45 -5.49
N GLY A 142 -27.92 -5.27 -6.52
CA GLY A 142 -28.35 -5.02 -7.90
C GLY A 142 -29.17 -6.17 -8.49
N LEU A 143 -28.84 -7.42 -8.19
CA LEU A 143 -29.62 -8.59 -8.63
C LEU A 143 -31.00 -8.63 -7.97
N ILE A 144 -31.07 -8.37 -6.67
CA ILE A 144 -32.34 -8.38 -5.94
C ILE A 144 -33.22 -7.22 -6.41
N LEU A 145 -32.70 -5.98 -6.38
CA LEU A 145 -33.50 -4.79 -6.68
C LEU A 145 -33.80 -4.67 -8.19
N GLY A 146 -32.81 -4.86 -9.05
CA GLY A 146 -32.97 -4.85 -10.51
C GLY A 146 -33.83 -6.01 -11.01
N GLY A 147 -33.66 -7.21 -10.45
CA GLY A 147 -34.49 -8.37 -10.77
C GLY A 147 -35.95 -8.19 -10.38
N LEU A 148 -36.23 -7.61 -9.20
CA LEU A 148 -37.59 -7.26 -8.79
C LEU A 148 -38.20 -6.16 -9.67
N ALA A 149 -37.47 -5.07 -9.92
CA ALA A 149 -37.94 -3.97 -10.78
C ALA A 149 -38.23 -4.45 -12.21
N GLY A 150 -37.37 -5.31 -12.77
CA GLY A 150 -37.51 -5.83 -14.13
C GLY A 150 -38.62 -6.87 -14.25
N TRP A 151 -38.78 -7.75 -13.26
CA TRP A 151 -39.87 -8.72 -13.27
C TRP A 151 -41.24 -8.03 -13.14
N PHE A 152 -41.32 -7.02 -12.27
CA PHE A 152 -42.53 -6.24 -12.01
C PHE A 152 -42.54 -4.88 -12.76
N GLU A 153 -41.99 -4.85 -13.99
CA GLU A 153 -41.99 -3.68 -14.89
C GLU A 153 -43.35 -2.97 -14.93
N GLY A 154 -43.35 -1.65 -14.72
CA GLY A 154 -44.52 -0.77 -14.73
C GLY A 154 -45.28 -0.64 -13.40
N THR A 155 -44.99 -1.48 -12.41
CA THR A 155 -45.63 -1.42 -11.08
C THR A 155 -45.10 -0.28 -10.20
N TRP A 156 -45.74 -0.04 -9.06
CA TRP A 156 -45.25 0.92 -8.07
C TRP A 156 -43.85 0.55 -7.54
N LEU A 157 -43.55 -0.76 -7.41
CA LEU A 157 -42.28 -1.27 -6.91
C LEU A 157 -41.14 -0.94 -7.90
N ASP A 158 -41.37 -1.15 -9.20
CA ASP A 158 -40.44 -0.74 -10.26
C ASP A 158 -40.18 0.78 -10.24
N LYS A 159 -41.23 1.59 -10.09
CA LYS A 159 -41.11 3.05 -9.97
C LYS A 159 -40.32 3.48 -8.74
N VAL A 160 -40.50 2.84 -7.58
CA VAL A 160 -39.76 3.15 -6.35
C VAL A 160 -38.28 2.77 -6.48
N ILE A 161 -37.97 1.56 -6.96
CA ILE A 161 -36.57 1.11 -7.13
C ILE A 161 -35.84 1.95 -8.18
N THR A 162 -36.48 2.21 -9.32
CA THR A 162 -35.89 3.04 -10.39
C THR A 162 -35.75 4.49 -9.94
N GLY A 163 -36.74 5.04 -9.22
CA GLY A 163 -36.67 6.39 -8.63
C GLY A 163 -35.53 6.53 -7.61
N ALA A 164 -35.40 5.57 -6.69
CA ALA A 164 -34.28 5.54 -5.74
C ALA A 164 -32.92 5.43 -6.45
N SER A 165 -32.85 4.62 -7.52
CA SER A 165 -31.64 4.49 -8.35
C SER A 165 -31.26 5.81 -9.01
N VAL A 166 -32.23 6.58 -9.53
CA VAL A 166 -32.00 7.92 -10.10
C VAL A 166 -31.53 8.90 -9.04
N VAL A 167 -32.15 8.95 -7.86
CA VAL A 167 -31.76 9.86 -6.77
C VAL A 167 -30.32 9.60 -6.32
N ILE A 168 -29.94 8.34 -6.08
CA ILE A 168 -28.58 7.98 -5.67
C ILE A 168 -27.57 8.32 -6.77
N SER A 169 -27.86 7.96 -8.02
CA SER A 169 -26.94 8.19 -9.16
C SER A 169 -26.86 9.65 -9.62
N SER A 170 -27.71 10.54 -9.08
CA SER A 170 -27.66 11.99 -9.33
C SER A 170 -26.54 12.68 -8.54
N ILE A 171 -25.99 12.03 -7.52
CA ILE A 171 -24.89 12.55 -6.69
C ILE A 171 -23.58 11.87 -7.13
N PRO A 172 -22.46 12.61 -7.32
CA PRO A 172 -21.20 12.01 -7.73
C PRO A 172 -20.73 10.90 -6.78
N LEU A 173 -20.60 9.68 -7.30
CA LEU A 173 -20.32 8.47 -6.53
C LEU A 173 -19.08 8.60 -5.63
N LEU A 174 -17.99 9.18 -6.14
CA LEU A 174 -16.75 9.41 -5.40
C LEU A 174 -16.96 10.30 -4.15
N LEU A 175 -17.64 11.43 -4.32
CA LEU A 175 -17.93 12.37 -3.23
C LEU A 175 -18.88 11.76 -2.19
N SER A 176 -19.97 11.14 -2.65
CA SER A 176 -20.93 10.46 -1.77
C SER A 176 -20.26 9.33 -0.98
N SER A 177 -19.36 8.59 -1.62
CA SER A 177 -18.60 7.51 -0.99
C SER A 177 -17.69 8.04 0.11
N MET A 178 -16.91 9.09 -0.18
CA MET A 178 -16.06 9.75 0.81
C MET A 178 -16.85 10.25 2.02
N ILE A 179 -17.96 10.96 1.78
CA ILE A 179 -18.84 11.48 2.84
C ILE A 179 -19.39 10.33 3.71
N MET A 180 -19.86 9.26 3.09
CA MET A 180 -20.41 8.10 3.79
C MET A 180 -19.34 7.35 4.60
N ILE A 181 -18.11 7.21 4.07
CA ILE A 181 -16.98 6.58 4.77
C ILE A 181 -16.61 7.39 6.03
N TYR A 182 -16.50 8.71 5.93
CA TYR A 182 -16.23 9.55 7.10
C TYR A 182 -17.40 9.56 8.10
N ALA A 183 -18.66 9.60 7.64
CA ALA A 183 -19.84 9.57 8.51
C ALA A 183 -19.99 8.25 9.28
N LEU A 184 -19.54 7.13 8.72
CA LEU A 184 -19.52 5.82 9.38
C LEU A 184 -18.29 5.59 10.29
N ASP A 185 -17.36 6.55 10.31
CA ASP A 185 -16.01 6.50 10.89
C ASP A 185 -15.06 5.50 10.21
N ILE A 186 -14.11 6.07 9.47
CA ILE A 186 -13.09 5.40 8.65
C ILE A 186 -12.17 4.46 9.46
N GLN A 187 -11.99 4.70 10.76
CA GLN A 187 -11.13 3.89 11.63
C GLN A 187 -11.67 2.48 11.85
N LYS A 188 -12.97 2.25 11.62
CA LYS A 188 -13.61 0.93 11.74
C LYS A 188 -13.27 -0.01 10.57
N GLY A 189 -12.47 0.44 9.61
CA GLY A 189 -11.79 -0.41 8.61
C GLY A 189 -12.70 -0.91 7.49
N LEU A 190 -12.41 -2.12 6.99
CA LEU A 190 -12.91 -2.63 5.70
C LEU A 190 -14.44 -2.59 5.57
N TRP A 191 -15.20 -2.93 6.61
CA TRP A 191 -16.66 -3.04 6.50
C TRP A 191 -17.32 -1.70 6.18
N VAL A 192 -16.74 -0.58 6.60
CA VAL A 192 -17.23 0.78 6.28
C VAL A 192 -17.16 1.03 4.78
N PHE A 193 -16.05 0.66 4.14
CA PHE A 193 -15.90 0.73 2.69
C PHE A 193 -16.88 -0.21 1.98
N VAL A 194 -17.07 -1.45 2.47
CA VAL A 194 -18.06 -2.37 1.91
C VAL A 194 -19.48 -1.78 1.99
N VAL A 195 -19.90 -1.23 3.13
CA VAL A 195 -21.24 -0.63 3.28
C VAL A 195 -21.38 0.64 2.42
N ALA A 196 -20.46 1.59 2.53
CA ALA A 196 -20.54 2.86 1.80
C ALA A 196 -20.53 2.66 0.28
N LEU A 197 -19.56 1.90 -0.24
CA LEU A 197 -19.39 1.72 -1.67
C LEU A 197 -20.49 0.84 -2.28
N SER A 198 -21.07 -0.09 -1.51
CA SER A 198 -22.14 -0.97 -2.02
C SER A 198 -23.54 -0.37 -1.95
N THR A 199 -23.83 0.45 -0.93
CA THR A 199 -25.13 1.13 -0.80
C THR A 199 -25.31 2.27 -1.81
N LEU A 200 -24.22 2.80 -2.35
CA LEU A 200 -24.24 3.82 -3.41
C LEU A 200 -24.09 3.22 -4.82
N GLY A 201 -23.22 2.22 -5.02
CA GLY A 201 -22.88 1.71 -6.36
C GLY A 201 -23.72 0.54 -6.89
N TRP A 202 -24.83 0.15 -6.25
CA TRP A 202 -25.69 -0.93 -6.75
C TRP A 202 -26.60 -0.50 -7.92
N THR A 203 -26.74 0.80 -8.17
CA THR A 203 -27.77 1.38 -9.06
C THR A 203 -27.54 1.03 -10.53
N GLU A 204 -26.30 1.11 -11.02
CA GLU A 204 -25.94 0.78 -12.40
C GLU A 204 -26.19 -0.71 -12.69
N ILE A 205 -25.73 -1.58 -11.78
CA ILE A 205 -25.94 -3.03 -11.87
C ILE A 205 -27.44 -3.37 -11.84
N SER A 206 -28.21 -2.70 -10.99
CA SER A 206 -29.67 -2.85 -10.93
C SER A 206 -30.34 -2.50 -12.27
N GLN A 207 -29.93 -1.42 -12.93
CA GLN A 207 -30.48 -1.04 -14.24
C GLN A 207 -30.16 -2.07 -15.32
N LEU A 208 -28.93 -2.58 -15.36
CA LEU A 208 -28.52 -3.64 -16.28
C LEU A 208 -29.34 -4.92 -16.07
N ILE A 209 -29.45 -5.39 -14.82
CA ILE A 209 -30.20 -6.60 -14.48
C ILE A 209 -31.72 -6.42 -14.71
N ARG A 210 -32.26 -5.22 -14.47
CA ARG A 210 -33.64 -4.86 -14.80
C ARG A 210 -33.93 -5.10 -16.28
N GLY A 211 -33.04 -4.64 -17.17
CA GLY A 211 -33.13 -4.89 -18.61
C GLY A 211 -33.10 -6.38 -18.97
N GLU A 212 -32.20 -7.15 -18.36
CA GLU A 212 -32.11 -8.60 -18.56
C GLU A 212 -33.40 -9.34 -18.14
N PHE A 213 -33.97 -8.99 -16.98
CA PHE A 213 -35.21 -9.59 -16.48
C PHE A 213 -36.41 -9.23 -17.36
N ILE A 214 -36.49 -7.99 -17.85
CA ILE A 214 -37.52 -7.56 -18.82
C ILE A 214 -37.42 -8.36 -20.12
N ARG A 215 -36.20 -8.57 -20.63
CA ARG A 215 -35.98 -9.39 -21.84
C ARG A 215 -36.42 -10.84 -21.61
N ILE A 216 -36.01 -11.46 -20.50
CA ILE A 216 -36.36 -12.85 -20.17
C ILE A 216 -37.86 -13.02 -20.01
N ARG A 217 -38.55 -12.09 -19.33
CA ARG A 217 -40.00 -12.14 -19.13
C ARG A 217 -40.79 -12.16 -20.45
N LYS A 218 -40.23 -11.60 -21.53
CA LYS A 218 -40.82 -11.53 -22.88
C LYS A 218 -40.47 -12.74 -23.77
N THR A 219 -40.02 -13.86 -23.20
CA THR A 219 -39.64 -15.08 -23.95
C THR A 219 -40.71 -16.18 -23.93
N LEU A 220 -40.84 -16.91 -25.04
CA LEU A 220 -41.83 -17.98 -25.22
C LEU A 220 -41.74 -19.10 -24.16
N TYR A 221 -40.57 -19.38 -23.59
CA TYR A 221 -40.44 -20.39 -22.55
C TYR A 221 -40.94 -19.92 -21.17
N VAL A 222 -40.99 -18.61 -20.93
CA VAL A 222 -41.64 -18.03 -19.74
C VAL A 222 -43.15 -18.09 -19.91
N GLU A 223 -43.67 -17.70 -21.07
CA GLU A 223 -45.10 -17.79 -21.41
C GLU A 223 -45.62 -19.24 -21.31
N ALA A 224 -44.87 -20.21 -21.85
CA ALA A 224 -45.19 -21.63 -21.71
C ALA A 224 -45.14 -22.11 -20.23
N ALA A 225 -44.22 -21.58 -19.41
CA ALA A 225 -44.16 -21.91 -17.99
C ALA A 225 -45.34 -21.33 -17.20
N GLU A 226 -45.80 -20.11 -17.53
CA GLU A 226 -47.02 -19.51 -16.97
C GLU A 226 -48.27 -20.31 -17.38
N ALA A 227 -48.37 -20.72 -18.65
CA ALA A 227 -49.46 -21.57 -19.14
C ALA A 227 -49.51 -22.97 -18.47
N LEU A 228 -48.37 -23.49 -18.02
CA LEU A 228 -48.25 -24.71 -17.22
C LEU A 228 -48.53 -24.51 -15.71
N GLY A 229 -48.92 -23.29 -15.30
CA GLY A 229 -49.32 -22.98 -13.92
C GLY A 229 -48.16 -22.76 -12.94
N LEU A 230 -46.93 -22.51 -13.42
CA LEU A 230 -45.82 -22.17 -12.51
C LEU A 230 -46.05 -20.78 -11.90
N THR A 231 -45.81 -20.65 -10.59
CA THR A 231 -45.86 -19.36 -9.91
C THR A 231 -44.71 -18.46 -10.33
N LYS A 232 -44.92 -17.13 -10.31
CA LYS A 232 -43.89 -16.13 -10.65
C LYS A 232 -42.55 -16.37 -9.93
N ILE A 233 -42.59 -16.74 -8.65
CA ILE A 233 -41.38 -17.05 -7.85
C ILE A 233 -40.67 -18.30 -8.38
N GLN A 234 -41.40 -19.36 -8.73
CA GLN A 234 -40.82 -20.55 -9.35
C GLN A 234 -40.18 -20.20 -10.71
N ILE A 235 -40.80 -19.33 -11.50
CA ILE A 235 -40.24 -18.92 -12.80
C ILE A 235 -38.97 -18.06 -12.62
N ILE A 236 -38.98 -17.09 -11.69
CA ILE A 236 -37.80 -16.29 -11.36
C ILE A 236 -36.63 -17.19 -10.95
N ILE A 237 -36.84 -18.08 -9.98
CA ILE A 237 -35.76 -18.89 -9.40
C ILE A 237 -35.29 -19.98 -10.36
N ARG A 238 -36.21 -20.66 -11.07
CA ARG A 238 -35.88 -21.82 -11.92
C ARG A 238 -35.48 -21.43 -13.35
N HIS A 239 -35.94 -20.29 -13.84
CA HIS A 239 -35.75 -19.87 -15.23
C HIS A 239 -35.07 -18.51 -15.39
N ALA A 240 -35.44 -17.46 -14.63
CA ALA A 240 -34.84 -16.14 -14.82
C ALA A 240 -33.40 -16.03 -14.27
N ILE A 241 -33.23 -16.23 -12.96
CA ILE A 241 -31.92 -16.10 -12.28
C ILE A 241 -30.83 -16.96 -12.96
N PRO A 242 -31.08 -18.24 -13.34
CA PRO A 242 -30.07 -19.04 -14.03
C PRO A 242 -29.68 -18.45 -15.39
N ASN A 243 -30.62 -17.93 -16.17
CA ASN A 243 -30.30 -17.37 -17.49
C ASN A 243 -29.45 -16.08 -17.36
N VAL A 244 -29.69 -15.25 -16.35
CA VAL A 244 -28.85 -14.06 -16.09
C VAL A 244 -27.50 -14.43 -15.48
N PHE A 245 -27.34 -15.60 -14.84
CA PHE A 245 -26.13 -15.95 -14.09
C PHE A 245 -24.83 -15.88 -14.91
N SER A 246 -24.83 -16.32 -16.18
CA SER A 246 -23.66 -16.21 -17.07
C SER A 246 -23.25 -14.74 -17.31
N TYR A 247 -24.23 -13.86 -17.45
CA TYR A 247 -24.02 -12.41 -17.55
C TYR A 247 -23.49 -11.84 -16.24
N LEU A 248 -24.05 -12.24 -15.08
CA LEU A 248 -23.59 -11.78 -13.76
C LEU A 248 -22.13 -12.13 -13.48
N ILE A 249 -21.65 -13.32 -13.85
CA ILE A 249 -20.24 -13.69 -13.65
C ILE A 249 -19.34 -12.69 -14.40
N SER A 250 -19.64 -12.45 -15.68
CA SER A 250 -18.86 -11.55 -16.54
C SER A 250 -18.91 -10.10 -16.04
N LEU A 251 -20.10 -9.63 -15.66
CA LEU A 251 -20.34 -8.32 -15.09
C LEU A 251 -19.59 -8.12 -13.76
N SER A 252 -19.49 -9.17 -12.93
CA SER A 252 -18.78 -9.08 -11.64
C SER A 252 -17.29 -8.76 -11.80
N PHE A 253 -16.62 -9.27 -12.85
CA PHE A 253 -15.22 -8.94 -13.09
C PHE A 253 -15.03 -7.51 -13.63
N LEU A 254 -15.94 -7.03 -14.48
CA LEU A 254 -15.97 -5.64 -14.96
C LEU A 254 -16.22 -4.66 -13.80
N GLU A 255 -17.20 -4.99 -12.95
CA GLU A 255 -17.54 -4.23 -11.74
C GLU A 255 -16.36 -4.18 -10.76
N MET A 256 -15.64 -5.29 -10.57
CA MET A 256 -14.45 -5.30 -9.72
C MET A 256 -13.34 -4.37 -10.25
N GLY A 257 -13.22 -4.23 -11.57
CA GLY A 257 -12.35 -3.21 -12.18
C GLY A 257 -12.79 -1.78 -11.83
N ALA A 258 -14.08 -1.47 -11.95
CA ALA A 258 -14.64 -0.16 -11.58
C ALA A 258 -14.51 0.14 -10.07
N VAL A 259 -14.73 -0.85 -9.21
CA VAL A 259 -14.54 -0.75 -7.76
C VAL A 259 -13.07 -0.47 -7.41
N LEU A 260 -12.11 -1.18 -8.02
CA LEU A 260 -10.69 -0.94 -7.78
C LEU A 260 -10.24 0.45 -8.26
N LEU A 261 -10.80 0.96 -9.36
CA LEU A 261 -10.57 2.34 -9.79
C LEU A 261 -11.08 3.33 -8.75
N LEU A 262 -12.31 3.15 -8.25
CA LEU A 262 -12.90 4.00 -7.21
C LEU A 262 -12.10 3.96 -5.89
N VAL A 263 -11.52 2.81 -5.52
CA VAL A 263 -10.62 2.70 -4.36
C VAL A 263 -9.29 3.44 -4.60
N ALA A 264 -8.75 3.43 -5.82
CA ALA A 264 -7.57 4.21 -6.18
C ALA A 264 -7.84 5.74 -6.15
N GLU A 265 -9.01 6.17 -6.65
CA GLU A 265 -9.47 7.57 -6.59
C GLU A 265 -9.64 8.04 -5.14
N LEU A 266 -10.24 7.22 -4.28
CA LEU A 266 -10.35 7.50 -2.84
C LEU A 266 -8.97 7.56 -2.18
N GLY A 267 -8.05 6.64 -2.51
CA GLY A 267 -6.67 6.65 -2.04
C GLY A 267 -5.93 7.93 -2.43
N PHE A 268 -6.09 8.43 -3.66
CA PHE A 268 -5.56 9.73 -4.08
C PHE A 268 -6.14 10.90 -3.26
N LEU A 269 -7.41 10.83 -2.85
CA LEU A 269 -8.03 11.77 -1.92
C LEU A 269 -7.69 11.53 -0.43
N SER A 270 -6.69 10.67 -0.14
CA SER A 270 -6.29 10.26 1.22
C SER A 270 -7.40 9.58 2.04
N VAL A 271 -8.33 8.91 1.35
CA VAL A 271 -9.41 8.08 1.91
C VAL A 271 -9.09 6.61 1.64
N PHE A 272 -8.51 5.93 2.62
CA PHE A 272 -8.05 4.55 2.48
C PHE A 272 -8.46 3.69 3.69
N ILE A 273 -8.41 2.37 3.55
CA ILE A 273 -8.99 1.44 4.51
C ILE A 273 -8.27 1.55 5.87
N GLY A 274 -9.05 1.87 6.92
CA GLY A 274 -8.55 2.12 8.28
C GLY A 274 -8.13 3.58 8.54
N GLY A 275 -8.03 4.43 7.51
CA GLY A 275 -7.77 5.88 7.62
C GLY A 275 -6.36 6.28 8.11
N GLY A 276 -5.64 5.37 8.77
CA GLY A 276 -4.38 5.64 9.43
C GLY A 276 -4.55 6.46 10.72
N SER A 277 -3.54 6.41 11.57
CA SER A 277 -3.45 7.24 12.77
C SER A 277 -2.74 8.56 12.44
N ARG A 278 -3.27 9.68 12.96
CA ARG A 278 -2.69 11.03 12.77
C ARG A 278 -2.13 11.53 14.09
N PHE A 279 -0.81 11.70 14.16
CA PHE A 279 -0.12 12.22 15.33
C PHE A 279 0.37 13.64 15.05
N SER A 280 0.22 14.56 16.02
CA SER A 280 0.89 15.85 15.96
C SER A 280 2.35 15.63 16.34
N SER A 281 3.29 15.97 15.45
CA SER A 281 4.72 15.72 15.66
C SER A 281 5.32 16.53 16.80
N ASP A 282 4.80 17.74 17.04
CA ASP A 282 5.34 18.71 18.00
C ASP A 282 4.24 19.70 18.42
N PRO A 283 4.14 20.12 19.71
CA PRO A 283 3.29 21.23 20.14
C PRO A 283 3.63 22.59 19.52
N PHE A 284 4.89 22.81 19.12
CA PHE A 284 5.42 24.08 18.63
C PHE A 284 5.54 24.14 17.09
N ALA A 285 5.49 22.99 16.42
CA ALA A 285 5.45 22.86 14.96
C ALA A 285 4.43 21.79 14.55
N PRO A 286 3.15 22.16 14.30
CA PRO A 286 2.07 21.20 14.07
C PRO A 286 2.13 20.56 12.68
N GLY A 287 3.02 19.57 12.52
CA GLY A 287 2.97 18.59 11.46
C GLY A 287 2.08 17.41 11.85
N PHE A 288 1.12 17.04 11.00
CA PHE A 288 0.36 15.80 11.17
C PHE A 288 1.10 14.65 10.46
N ILE A 289 1.70 13.75 11.24
CA ILE A 289 2.25 12.49 10.71
C ILE A 289 1.09 11.52 10.58
N GLN A 290 0.76 11.12 9.35
CA GLN A 290 -0.21 10.06 9.07
C GLN A 290 0.54 8.73 8.95
N MET A 291 0.31 7.81 9.89
CA MET A 291 0.87 6.47 9.89
C MET A 291 -0.14 5.49 9.31
N VAL A 292 0.31 4.64 8.39
CA VAL A 292 -0.51 3.61 7.75
C VAL A 292 -0.26 2.28 8.46
N GLU A 293 -1.18 1.92 9.35
CA GLU A 293 -1.12 0.66 10.13
C GLU A 293 -1.50 -0.57 9.31
N VAL A 294 -2.21 -0.36 8.19
CA VAL A 294 -2.68 -1.43 7.29
C VAL A 294 -2.14 -1.17 5.89
N PRO A 295 -1.14 -1.95 5.40
CA PRO A 295 -0.68 -1.83 4.03
C PRO A 295 -1.84 -2.18 3.08
N GLU A 296 -2.19 -1.22 2.22
CA GLU A 296 -3.20 -1.33 1.17
C GLU A 296 -2.85 -0.32 0.07
N TRP A 297 -3.11 -0.64 -1.20
CA TRP A 297 -2.60 0.17 -2.32
C TRP A 297 -3.17 1.60 -2.34
N GLY A 298 -4.39 1.83 -1.86
CA GLY A 298 -4.97 3.16 -1.73
C GLY A 298 -4.20 4.04 -0.74
N ALA A 299 -3.74 3.46 0.37
CA ALA A 299 -2.90 4.15 1.35
C ALA A 299 -1.50 4.46 0.81
N MET A 300 -0.94 3.56 -0.02
CA MET A 300 0.33 3.81 -0.71
C MET A 300 0.22 4.99 -1.70
N VAL A 301 -0.89 5.10 -2.45
CA VAL A 301 -1.15 6.26 -3.31
C VAL A 301 -1.30 7.54 -2.48
N ALA A 302 -1.99 7.49 -1.34
CA ALA A 302 -2.13 8.63 -0.43
C ALA A 302 -0.76 9.14 0.06
N LEU A 303 0.07 8.25 0.62
CA LEU A 303 1.42 8.59 1.11
C LEU A 303 2.37 9.03 -0.01
N GLY A 304 2.23 8.48 -1.22
CA GLY A 304 3.04 8.87 -2.38
C GLY A 304 2.69 10.25 -2.95
N THR A 305 1.43 10.68 -2.86
CA THR A 305 0.93 11.86 -3.57
C THR A 305 1.68 13.16 -3.24
N PRO A 306 2.01 13.49 -1.97
CA PRO A 306 2.86 14.64 -1.63
C PRO A 306 4.25 14.61 -2.28
N PHE A 307 4.80 13.41 -2.52
CA PHE A 307 6.14 13.19 -3.05
C PHE A 307 6.16 13.01 -4.58
N PHE A 308 5.04 13.17 -5.29
CA PHE A 308 4.95 12.90 -6.74
C PHE A 308 6.04 13.58 -7.59
N ARG A 309 6.49 14.78 -7.19
CA ARG A 309 7.54 15.55 -7.88
C ARG A 309 8.98 15.15 -7.52
N SER A 310 9.21 14.58 -6.34
CA SER A 310 10.56 14.28 -5.82
C SER A 310 10.88 12.78 -5.82
N ALA A 311 9.89 11.93 -5.54
CA ALA A 311 9.99 10.49 -5.47
C ALA A 311 8.81 9.82 -6.22
N THR A 312 8.72 10.08 -7.51
CA THR A 312 7.63 9.65 -8.40
C THR A 312 7.31 8.15 -8.34
N TYR A 313 8.32 7.30 -8.04
CA TYR A 313 8.17 5.86 -7.86
C TYR A 313 7.19 5.48 -6.73
N MET A 314 7.07 6.30 -5.67
CA MET A 314 6.12 6.06 -4.56
C MET A 314 4.66 6.01 -5.02
N VAL A 315 4.28 6.82 -6.02
CA VAL A 315 2.92 6.81 -6.60
C VAL A 315 2.82 5.79 -7.74
N PHE A 316 3.84 5.70 -8.59
CA PHE A 316 3.80 4.84 -9.76
C PHE A 316 3.75 3.35 -9.41
N ALA A 317 4.44 2.91 -8.36
CA ALA A 317 4.45 1.51 -7.94
C ALA A 317 3.04 0.96 -7.58
N PRO A 318 2.28 1.57 -6.64
CA PRO A 318 0.90 1.14 -6.36
C PRO A 318 -0.08 1.46 -7.50
N ALA A 319 0.10 2.56 -8.24
CA ALA A 319 -0.75 2.88 -9.39
C ALA A 319 -0.62 1.83 -10.52
N LEU A 320 0.58 1.29 -10.75
CA LEU A 320 0.80 0.20 -11.69
C LEU A 320 0.12 -1.10 -11.22
N ALA A 321 0.13 -1.39 -9.92
CA ALA A 321 -0.56 -2.54 -9.34
C ALA A 321 -2.09 -2.45 -9.55
N PHE A 322 -2.68 -1.26 -9.32
CA PHE A 322 -4.08 -0.99 -9.69
C PHE A 322 -4.32 -1.15 -11.19
N PHE A 323 -3.51 -0.52 -12.04
CA PHE A 323 -3.67 -0.55 -13.50
C PHE A 323 -3.65 -1.99 -14.05
N VAL A 324 -2.64 -2.79 -13.69
CA VAL A 324 -2.54 -4.20 -14.10
C VAL A 324 -3.77 -4.98 -13.62
N SER A 325 -4.21 -4.74 -12.37
CA SER A 325 -5.39 -5.42 -11.82
C SER A 325 -6.67 -5.10 -12.58
N ILE A 326 -6.93 -3.81 -12.83
CA ILE A 326 -8.13 -3.32 -13.54
C ILE A 326 -8.14 -3.84 -14.99
N VAL A 327 -7.01 -3.75 -15.71
CA VAL A 327 -6.89 -4.27 -17.08
C VAL A 327 -7.08 -5.79 -17.13
N GLY A 328 -6.52 -6.53 -16.17
CA GLY A 328 -6.67 -7.98 -16.06
C GLY A 328 -8.12 -8.40 -15.82
N LEU A 329 -8.78 -7.81 -14.82
CA LEU A 329 -10.18 -8.07 -14.47
C LEU A 329 -11.13 -7.71 -15.62
N ASN A 330 -10.95 -6.54 -16.23
CA ASN A 330 -11.79 -6.11 -17.36
C ASN A 330 -11.61 -7.03 -18.58
N SER A 331 -10.37 -7.41 -18.90
CA SER A 331 -10.08 -8.35 -19.98
C SER A 331 -10.68 -9.73 -19.71
N PHE A 332 -10.63 -10.20 -18.46
CA PHE A 332 -11.21 -11.49 -18.08
C PHE A 332 -12.75 -11.46 -18.15
N GLY A 333 -13.39 -10.39 -17.67
CA GLY A 333 -14.85 -10.20 -17.72
C GLY A 333 -15.38 -10.15 -19.16
N GLU A 334 -14.76 -9.34 -20.03
CA GLU A 334 -15.08 -9.29 -21.46
C GLU A 334 -14.76 -10.63 -22.16
N GLY A 335 -13.70 -11.31 -21.73
CA GLY A 335 -13.36 -12.66 -22.15
C GLY A 335 -14.47 -13.68 -21.84
N LEU A 336 -14.97 -13.69 -20.60
CA LEU A 336 -16.05 -14.56 -20.16
C LEU A 336 -17.37 -14.23 -20.87
N ARG A 337 -17.68 -12.95 -21.06
CA ARG A 337 -18.85 -12.50 -21.84
C ARG A 337 -18.86 -13.12 -23.23
N ARG A 338 -17.77 -12.93 -23.99
CA ARG A 338 -17.60 -13.52 -25.34
C ARG A 338 -17.67 -15.05 -25.35
N LEU A 339 -17.26 -15.71 -24.27
CA LEU A 339 -17.36 -17.16 -24.14
C LEU A 339 -18.83 -17.59 -23.98
N PHE A 340 -19.58 -16.91 -23.09
CA PHE A 340 -21.00 -17.22 -22.84
C PHE A 340 -21.93 -16.83 -24.00
N ASP A 341 -21.63 -15.74 -24.71
CA ASP A 341 -22.39 -15.34 -25.91
C ASP A 341 -22.29 -16.37 -27.04
N ARG A 342 -21.15 -17.07 -27.13
CA ARG A 342 -20.89 -18.10 -28.16
C ARG A 342 -21.36 -19.50 -27.77
N TRP A 343 -21.39 -19.82 -26.48
CA TRP A 343 -21.67 -21.16 -25.97
C TRP A 343 -22.87 -21.13 -25.01
N PRO A 344 -24.04 -21.69 -25.39
CA PRO A 344 -25.21 -21.74 -24.52
C PRO A 344 -24.95 -22.66 -23.32
N PHE A 345 -24.40 -22.08 -22.25
CA PHE A 345 -24.12 -22.78 -21.00
C PHE A 345 -25.43 -23.14 -20.31
N SER A 346 -25.61 -24.43 -19.98
CA SER A 346 -26.73 -24.85 -19.14
C SER A 346 -26.49 -24.43 -17.68
N THR A 347 -27.00 -23.24 -17.34
CA THR A 347 -26.83 -22.61 -16.03
C THR A 347 -27.60 -23.32 -14.90
N ALA A 348 -28.44 -24.29 -15.23
CA ALA A 348 -29.08 -25.21 -14.27
C ALA A 348 -28.06 -25.97 -13.38
N ILE A 349 -26.78 -26.04 -13.78
CA ILE A 349 -25.70 -26.60 -12.95
C ILE A 349 -25.42 -25.74 -11.69
N PHE A 350 -25.67 -24.42 -11.75
CA PHE A 350 -25.33 -23.49 -10.67
C PHE A 350 -26.38 -23.49 -9.54
N LEU A 351 -27.68 -23.65 -9.83
CA LEU A 351 -28.74 -23.82 -8.81
C LEU A 351 -28.58 -25.07 -7.91
N ARG A 352 -27.62 -25.95 -8.19
CA ARG A 352 -27.33 -27.14 -7.37
C ARG A 352 -26.54 -26.75 -6.11
N LYS A 353 -26.33 -27.72 -5.20
CA LYS A 353 -25.43 -27.62 -4.03
C LYS A 353 -24.00 -27.11 -4.33
N ARG A 354 -23.63 -26.93 -5.61
CA ARG A 354 -22.37 -26.35 -6.09
C ARG A 354 -22.24 -24.85 -5.83
N ILE A 355 -23.32 -24.05 -5.82
CA ILE A 355 -23.21 -22.65 -5.36
C ILE A 355 -22.83 -22.60 -3.87
N ILE A 356 -23.42 -23.46 -3.04
CA ILE A 356 -23.05 -23.57 -1.62
C ILE A 356 -21.58 -23.96 -1.48
N LEU A 357 -21.07 -24.87 -2.33
CA LEU A 357 -19.65 -25.22 -2.37
C LEU A 357 -18.77 -24.02 -2.80
N ILE A 358 -19.18 -23.24 -3.81
CA ILE A 358 -18.43 -22.05 -4.26
C ILE A 358 -18.40 -20.98 -3.16
N ILE A 359 -19.52 -20.72 -2.49
CA ILE A 359 -19.59 -19.79 -1.36
C ILE A 359 -18.75 -20.31 -0.20
N ALA A 360 -18.81 -21.61 0.13
CA ALA A 360 -17.99 -22.22 1.17
C ALA A 360 -16.49 -22.16 0.84
N ILE A 361 -16.10 -22.38 -0.43
CA ILE A 361 -14.73 -22.20 -0.90
C ILE A 361 -14.31 -20.73 -0.79
N PHE A 362 -15.14 -19.78 -1.22
CA PHE A 362 -14.85 -18.36 -1.11
C PHE A 362 -14.65 -17.94 0.35
N VAL A 363 -15.58 -18.30 1.25
CA VAL A 363 -15.48 -18.06 2.69
C VAL A 363 -14.25 -18.74 3.29
N ALA A 364 -13.94 -19.99 2.91
CA ALA A 364 -12.76 -20.70 3.39
C ALA A 364 -11.45 -20.09 2.86
N CYS A 365 -11.40 -19.63 1.60
CA CYS A 365 -10.27 -18.91 1.04
C CYS A 365 -10.06 -17.57 1.75
N THR A 366 -11.13 -16.80 1.98
CA THR A 366 -11.03 -15.54 2.73
C THR A 366 -10.60 -15.79 4.18
N ALA A 367 -11.19 -16.77 4.86
CA ALA A 367 -10.78 -17.15 6.21
C ALA A 367 -9.31 -17.61 6.26
N PHE A 368 -8.87 -18.40 5.27
CA PHE A 368 -7.47 -18.83 5.14
C PHE A 368 -6.52 -17.64 4.93
N ILE A 369 -6.89 -16.68 4.07
CA ILE A 369 -6.13 -15.43 3.88
C ILE A 369 -6.05 -14.70 5.23
N PHE A 370 -7.17 -14.30 5.84
CA PHE A 370 -7.15 -13.59 7.12
C PHE A 370 -6.39 -14.35 8.24
N GLN A 371 -6.54 -15.67 8.34
CA GLN A 371 -5.85 -16.48 9.37
C GLN A 371 -4.34 -16.63 9.13
N ARG A 372 -3.88 -16.63 7.88
CA ARG A 372 -2.45 -16.75 7.54
C ARG A 372 -1.73 -15.40 7.51
N THR A 373 -2.47 -14.30 7.52
CA THR A 373 -1.93 -13.00 7.04
C THR A 373 -2.48 -11.78 7.76
N SER A 374 -3.29 -11.96 8.80
CA SER A 374 -3.67 -10.86 9.70
C SER A 374 -2.41 -10.23 10.30
N PRO A 375 -2.39 -8.90 10.56
CA PRO A 375 -1.35 -8.26 11.36
C PRO A 375 -1.08 -9.00 12.67
N LEU A 376 -2.13 -9.62 13.25
CA LEU A 376 -2.03 -10.46 14.44
C LEU A 376 -1.02 -11.61 14.29
N THR A 377 -0.89 -12.23 13.11
CA THR A 377 0.07 -13.33 12.88
C THR A 377 1.52 -12.85 12.84
N SER A 378 1.72 -11.61 12.42
CA SER A 378 3.02 -10.93 12.46
C SER A 378 3.34 -10.53 13.90
N TYR A 379 2.43 -9.83 14.59
CA TYR A 379 2.59 -9.43 15.99
C TYR A 379 2.71 -10.62 16.97
N GLN A 380 2.07 -11.76 16.70
CA GLN A 380 2.15 -12.95 17.54
C GLN A 380 3.56 -13.50 17.71
N ARG A 381 4.43 -13.35 16.70
CA ARG A 381 5.85 -13.74 16.81
C ARG A 381 6.55 -12.85 17.83
N VAL A 382 6.44 -11.53 17.65
CA VAL A 382 7.01 -10.51 18.55
C VAL A 382 6.47 -10.68 19.98
N SER A 383 5.16 -10.90 20.15
CA SER A 383 4.57 -11.09 21.47
C SER A 383 4.96 -12.41 22.13
N SER A 384 5.34 -13.43 21.36
CA SER A 384 5.86 -14.69 21.90
C SER A 384 7.31 -14.60 22.40
N GLU A 385 8.06 -13.59 21.92
CA GLU A 385 9.40 -13.26 22.39
C GLU A 385 9.39 -12.27 23.57
N PHE A 386 8.27 -11.58 23.81
CA PHE A 386 8.11 -10.64 24.92
C PHE A 386 8.01 -11.36 26.28
N ASN A 387 8.99 -11.12 27.15
CA ASN A 387 9.00 -11.64 28.52
C ASN A 387 8.36 -10.62 29.50
N PRO A 388 7.16 -10.90 30.05
CA PRO A 388 6.47 -9.95 30.92
C PRO A 388 7.12 -9.79 32.30
N GLN A 389 7.84 -10.79 32.80
CA GLN A 389 8.57 -10.70 34.07
C GLN A 389 9.80 -9.80 33.92
N ARG A 390 10.60 -10.00 32.86
CA ARG A 390 11.74 -9.12 32.53
C ARG A 390 11.27 -7.69 32.27
N ALA A 391 10.13 -7.50 31.61
CA ALA A 391 9.54 -6.17 31.42
C ALA A 391 9.08 -5.53 32.74
N ALA A 392 8.46 -6.30 33.65
CA ALA A 392 8.07 -5.81 34.98
C ALA A 392 9.29 -5.47 35.84
N GLU A 393 10.36 -6.26 35.80
CA GLU A 393 11.64 -5.99 36.45
C GLU A 393 12.27 -4.69 35.93
N HIS A 394 12.28 -4.46 34.60
CA HIS A 394 12.72 -3.20 34.02
C HIS A 394 11.85 -2.01 34.46
N ILE A 395 10.52 -2.14 34.47
CA ILE A 395 9.61 -1.07 34.95
C ILE A 395 9.85 -0.77 36.43
N GLN A 396 9.99 -1.80 37.27
CA GLN A 396 10.24 -1.65 38.71
C GLN A 396 11.61 -1.01 38.98
N ALA A 397 12.64 -1.40 38.22
CA ALA A 397 13.95 -0.75 38.30
C ALA A 397 13.87 0.72 37.87
N ILE A 398 13.29 1.01 36.70
CA ILE A 398 13.12 2.37 36.17
C ILE A 398 12.35 3.28 37.16
N THR A 399 11.26 2.77 37.76
CA THR A 399 10.45 3.52 38.72
C THR A 399 11.06 3.61 40.13
N SER A 400 12.10 2.83 40.43
CA SER A 400 12.85 2.93 41.70
C SER A 400 13.91 4.04 41.72
N PHE A 401 14.29 4.59 40.56
CA PHE A 401 15.23 5.71 40.48
C PHE A 401 14.52 7.05 40.71
N ASP A 402 15.09 7.89 41.59
CA ASP A 402 14.58 9.23 41.85
C ASP A 402 14.81 10.17 40.65
N THR A 403 13.72 10.49 39.95
CA THR A 403 13.71 11.31 38.74
C THR A 403 13.98 12.80 39.00
N GLN A 404 14.07 13.25 40.25
CA GLN A 404 14.37 14.66 40.57
C GLN A 404 15.87 14.99 40.66
N THR A 405 16.75 13.99 40.54
CA THR A 405 18.20 14.23 40.58
C THR A 405 18.72 14.79 39.24
N PHE A 406 18.92 16.11 39.19
CA PHE A 406 19.64 16.83 38.13
C PHE A 406 21.17 16.55 38.15
N ALA A 407 21.56 15.29 38.33
CA ALA A 407 22.92 14.84 38.09
C ALA A 407 23.23 14.95 36.58
N THR A 408 24.50 15.18 36.24
CA THR A 408 24.91 15.20 34.82
C THR A 408 24.57 13.85 34.16
N ALA A 409 24.27 13.85 32.85
CA ALA A 409 23.77 12.66 32.14
C ALA A 409 24.78 11.49 32.02
N ALA A 410 25.94 11.60 32.67
CA ALA A 410 26.93 10.53 32.86
C ALA A 410 26.80 9.81 34.22
N GLU A 411 26.23 10.47 35.23
CA GLU A 411 26.16 10.00 36.63
C GLU A 411 24.74 9.60 37.06
N ASN A 412 23.73 9.94 36.26
CA ASN A 412 22.35 9.58 36.56
C ASN A 412 22.17 8.03 36.49
N PRO A 413 21.76 7.37 37.60
CA PRO A 413 21.73 5.91 37.68
C PRO A 413 20.67 5.26 36.79
N LEU A 414 19.56 5.96 36.49
CA LEU A 414 18.58 5.51 35.48
C LEU A 414 19.20 5.49 34.08
N VAL A 415 19.99 6.51 33.73
CA VAL A 415 20.68 6.59 32.42
C VAL A 415 21.74 5.50 32.29
N LEU A 416 22.47 5.18 33.37
CA LEU A 416 23.42 4.06 33.40
C LEU A 416 22.70 2.71 33.30
N TYR A 417 21.64 2.49 34.06
CA TYR A 417 20.82 1.27 33.99
C TYR A 417 20.25 1.06 32.58
N LEU A 418 19.68 2.09 31.96
CA LEU A 418 19.19 2.02 30.59
C LEU A 418 20.32 1.76 29.59
N LYS A 419 21.45 2.46 29.70
CA LYS A 419 22.63 2.26 28.84
C LYS A 419 23.12 0.82 28.88
N ASP A 420 23.29 0.26 30.08
CA ASP A 420 23.91 -1.06 30.24
C ASP A 420 22.94 -2.17 29.76
N ASN A 421 21.64 -2.09 30.09
CA ASN A 421 20.64 -3.04 29.59
C ASN A 421 20.36 -2.90 28.08
N LEU A 422 20.32 -1.69 27.53
CA LEU A 422 20.12 -1.49 26.09
C LEU A 422 21.34 -1.97 25.27
N SER A 423 22.55 -1.92 25.86
CA SER A 423 23.75 -2.46 25.21
C SER A 423 23.72 -3.98 25.03
N GLU A 424 22.97 -4.72 25.86
CA GLU A 424 22.73 -6.16 25.70
C GLU A 424 21.96 -6.47 24.39
N PHE A 425 21.02 -5.61 24.02
CA PHE A 425 20.29 -5.67 22.74
C PHE A 425 21.10 -5.08 21.56
N GLY A 426 22.40 -4.86 21.76
CA GLY A 426 23.29 -4.19 20.82
C GLY A 426 23.08 -2.68 20.72
N MET A 427 21.99 -2.13 21.26
CA MET A 427 21.62 -0.73 21.03
C MET A 427 22.61 0.23 21.68
N LYS A 428 23.22 1.11 20.86
CA LYS A 428 24.16 2.13 21.33
C LYS A 428 23.55 3.52 21.24
N ARG A 429 23.77 4.33 22.28
CA ARG A 429 23.41 5.75 22.32
C ARG A 429 23.98 6.46 21.09
N ALA A 430 23.14 7.18 20.36
CA ALA A 430 23.53 7.80 19.09
C ALA A 430 24.60 8.90 19.30
N TRP A 431 24.36 9.81 20.25
CA TRP A 431 25.26 10.95 20.54
C TRP A 431 25.30 11.30 22.03
N ARG A 432 26.33 12.05 22.44
CA ARG A 432 26.58 12.49 23.82
C ARG A 432 25.84 13.82 24.09
N SER A 433 25.06 13.88 25.17
CA SER A 433 24.54 15.12 25.78
C SER A 433 23.55 16.02 24.99
N THR A 434 22.33 15.54 24.76
CA THR A 434 21.14 16.41 24.69
C THR A 434 19.98 15.79 25.48
N LEU A 435 18.94 16.59 25.78
CA LEU A 435 17.77 16.21 26.60
C LEU A 435 16.93 15.05 26.03
N HIS A 436 17.14 14.67 24.77
CA HIS A 436 16.46 13.56 24.10
C HIS A 436 17.47 12.44 23.79
N SER A 437 17.29 11.27 24.41
CA SER A 437 18.22 10.14 24.26
C SER A 437 17.80 9.22 23.12
N TYR A 438 18.44 9.37 21.95
CA TYR A 438 18.28 8.48 20.80
C TYR A 438 19.25 7.28 20.88
N TYR A 439 18.76 6.11 20.49
CA TYR A 439 19.51 4.85 20.44
C TYR A 439 19.46 4.27 19.02
N HIS A 440 20.57 3.69 18.54
CA HIS A 440 20.64 2.99 17.26
C HIS A 440 20.84 1.49 17.46
N TYR A 441 20.30 0.68 16.55
CA TYR A 441 20.50 -0.77 16.48
C TYR A 441 21.61 -1.10 15.47
N PRO A 442 22.75 -1.69 15.88
CA PRO A 442 23.88 -1.93 14.98
C PRO A 442 23.66 -3.16 14.11
N ILE A 443 23.65 -2.97 12.80
CA ILE A 443 23.81 -4.05 11.82
C ILE A 443 25.32 -4.27 11.64
N THR A 444 25.77 -5.52 11.62
CA THR A 444 27.20 -5.86 11.44
C THR A 444 27.66 -5.66 9.99
N THR A 445 28.12 -4.45 9.68
CA THR A 445 29.04 -4.20 8.56
C THR A 445 30.49 -4.25 9.06
N ALA A 446 31.40 -4.78 8.24
CA ALA A 446 32.80 -4.94 8.61
C ALA A 446 33.58 -3.64 8.35
N ILE A 447 33.62 -2.76 9.36
CA ILE A 447 34.43 -1.54 9.34
C ILE A 447 35.80 -1.81 9.99
N VAL A 448 36.88 -1.48 9.29
CA VAL A 448 38.25 -1.56 9.78
C VAL A 448 38.52 -0.37 10.72
N ARG A 449 38.89 -0.63 11.98
CA ARG A 449 39.11 0.43 12.98
C ARG A 449 40.46 1.15 12.80
N PRO A 450 40.52 2.48 13.01
CA PRO A 450 41.75 3.19 13.39
C PRO A 450 42.19 2.85 14.82
N LEU A 451 43.42 3.21 15.21
CA LEU A 451 44.18 2.54 16.27
C LEU A 451 44.41 3.30 17.61
N ALA A 452 44.09 4.60 17.76
CA ALA A 452 44.36 5.35 19.01
C ALA A 452 43.51 6.64 19.20
N GLU A 453 43.48 7.18 20.44
CA GLU A 453 42.91 8.49 20.81
C GLU A 453 43.91 9.66 20.62
N PRO A 454 43.45 10.92 20.41
CA PRO A 454 44.31 12.07 20.09
C PRO A 454 44.87 12.83 21.31
N HIS A 455 46.02 13.50 21.10
CA HIS A 455 46.68 14.40 22.06
C HIS A 455 47.19 15.68 21.39
N LEU A 456 47.11 16.83 22.07
CA LEU A 456 47.70 18.10 21.62
C LEU A 456 49.22 18.12 21.87
N VAL A 457 50.01 18.50 20.87
CA VAL A 457 51.47 18.71 21.01
C VAL A 457 51.83 20.14 20.62
N VAL A 458 52.42 20.88 21.56
CA VAL A 458 52.95 22.22 21.32
C VAL A 458 54.42 22.09 20.90
N GLY A 459 54.71 22.37 19.63
CA GLY A 459 56.06 22.41 19.09
C GLY A 459 56.73 23.77 19.26
N ASP A 460 58.07 23.79 19.24
CA ASP A 460 58.83 25.03 19.39
C ASP A 460 58.82 25.84 18.07
N GLN A 461 58.26 27.05 18.16
CA GLN A 461 58.17 28.09 17.12
C GLN A 461 57.33 27.81 15.85
N LYS A 462 56.18 28.50 15.82
CA LYS A 462 55.39 29.00 14.67
C LYS A 462 54.51 28.08 13.84
N ASN A 463 54.65 26.75 13.87
CA ASN A 463 53.67 25.85 13.21
C ASN A 463 52.93 25.00 14.23
N TYR A 464 51.61 24.88 14.07
CA TYR A 464 50.70 24.14 14.94
C TYR A 464 50.15 22.94 14.20
N HIS A 465 50.18 21.76 14.80
CA HIS A 465 49.61 20.56 14.20
C HIS A 465 48.57 19.93 15.14
N HIS A 466 47.32 19.99 14.72
CA HIS A 466 46.22 19.19 15.24
C HIS A 466 45.74 18.22 14.13
N LEU A 467 44.95 17.21 14.50
CA LEU A 467 44.25 16.34 13.55
C LEU A 467 42.76 16.39 13.87
N GLU A 468 41.98 16.77 12.87
CA GLU A 468 40.50 16.77 12.78
C GLU A 468 39.78 18.08 13.23
N ASP A 469 40.16 19.17 12.54
CA ASP A 469 39.90 20.65 12.67
C ASP A 469 38.46 21.26 12.81
N PHE A 470 37.96 22.08 11.84
CA PHE A 470 37.06 23.24 12.10
C PHE A 470 35.97 23.51 11.03
N GLY A 471 34.98 22.64 10.92
CA GLY A 471 33.75 22.87 10.16
C GLY A 471 32.71 23.69 10.96
N PHE A 472 31.98 24.58 10.27
CA PHE A 472 30.91 25.36 10.91
C PHE A 472 29.66 24.50 11.16
N ILE A 473 29.33 24.29 12.44
CA ILE A 473 28.06 23.70 12.90
C ILE A 473 27.16 24.79 13.49
N THR A 474 25.85 24.62 13.34
CA THR A 474 24.79 25.53 13.85
C THR A 474 24.71 25.69 15.38
N LEU A 475 25.68 25.14 16.12
CA LEU A 475 25.85 25.28 17.57
C LEU A 475 27.27 25.71 17.98
N GLY A 476 28.06 26.25 17.04
CA GLY A 476 29.14 27.19 17.35
C GLY A 476 30.59 26.67 17.38
N CYS A 477 30.84 25.39 17.64
CA CYS A 477 32.22 24.90 17.84
C CYS A 477 32.46 23.42 17.40
N GLY A 478 33.27 23.19 16.34
CA GLY A 478 34.17 22.01 16.23
C GLY A 478 34.02 20.99 15.07
N GLY A 479 35.16 20.39 14.67
CA GLY A 479 35.34 19.12 13.92
C GLY A 479 35.79 19.29 12.44
N GLY A 480 36.88 18.67 11.95
CA GLY A 480 37.35 18.90 10.55
C GLY A 480 38.57 18.11 10.03
N GLY A 481 39.53 18.80 9.38
CA GLY A 481 40.76 18.25 8.76
C GLY A 481 42.11 18.68 9.41
N LYS A 482 43.01 19.37 8.68
CA LYS A 482 44.33 19.88 9.17
C LYS A 482 44.76 21.17 8.45
N VAL A 483 45.08 22.25 9.18
CA VAL A 483 45.47 23.58 8.64
C VAL A 483 46.72 24.15 9.32
N ASP A 484 47.75 24.51 8.52
CA ASP A 484 48.92 25.28 8.97
C ASP A 484 48.70 26.77 8.66
N ALA A 485 48.27 27.56 9.65
CA ALA A 485 47.97 28.99 9.50
C ALA A 485 48.30 29.80 10.77
N PRO A 486 48.46 31.14 10.68
CA PRO A 486 48.66 31.99 11.84
C PRO A 486 47.46 31.95 12.79
N LEU A 487 47.74 31.82 14.09
CA LEU A 487 46.71 31.82 15.13
C LEU A 487 46.44 33.25 15.62
N ALA A 488 45.20 33.70 15.54
CA ALA A 488 44.73 34.98 16.05
C ALA A 488 43.89 34.77 17.32
N PHE A 489 44.24 35.43 18.42
CA PHE A 489 43.45 35.36 19.65
C PHE A 489 42.40 36.48 19.67
N VAL A 490 41.12 36.10 19.75
CA VAL A 490 40.00 37.05 19.78
C VAL A 490 39.15 36.78 21.03
N GLY A 491 39.09 37.78 21.92
CA GLY A 491 38.35 37.70 23.17
C GLY A 491 38.02 39.07 23.75
N GLY A 492 36.93 39.13 24.52
CA GLY A 492 36.42 40.34 25.15
C GLY A 492 35.16 40.02 25.95
N THR A 493 34.78 40.89 26.90
CA THR A 493 33.71 40.63 27.88
C THR A 493 32.28 40.77 27.34
N SER A 494 32.10 41.06 26.05
CA SER A 494 30.83 40.94 25.33
C SER A 494 31.10 41.05 23.82
N LEU A 495 31.06 39.92 23.10
CA LEU A 495 31.24 39.91 21.64
C LEU A 495 29.96 40.32 20.88
N GLU A 496 28.80 40.38 21.54
CA GLU A 496 27.50 40.72 20.94
C GLU A 496 27.37 42.15 20.38
N ARG A 497 28.27 43.07 20.74
CA ARG A 497 28.15 44.51 20.41
C ARG A 497 29.46 45.20 20.02
N ASN A 498 30.44 44.46 19.50
CA ASN A 498 31.75 45.05 19.20
C ASN A 498 31.90 45.42 17.70
N PRO A 499 31.70 46.68 17.29
CA PRO A 499 31.86 47.10 15.90
C PRO A 499 33.31 46.98 15.40
N ALA A 500 34.30 46.79 16.29
CA ALA A 500 35.69 46.58 15.91
C ALA A 500 35.96 45.22 15.22
N LEU A 501 34.96 44.33 15.11
CA LEU A 501 35.09 43.08 14.33
C LEU A 501 35.05 43.33 12.83
N ASP A 502 34.23 44.27 12.35
CA ASP A 502 34.11 44.59 10.92
C ASP A 502 35.38 45.26 10.35
N ASP A 503 36.21 45.87 11.21
CA ASP A 503 37.49 46.47 10.87
C ASP A 503 38.67 45.47 10.82
N LEU A 504 38.46 44.20 11.20
CA LEU A 504 39.51 43.17 11.26
C LEU A 504 39.60 42.35 9.97
N ASN A 505 40.76 42.40 9.29
CA ASN A 505 41.08 41.45 8.23
C ASN A 505 41.57 40.12 8.82
N LEU A 506 40.71 39.11 8.79
CA LEU A 506 40.95 37.76 9.34
C LEU A 506 41.29 36.74 8.25
N GLN A 507 41.55 37.20 7.02
CA GLN A 507 41.73 36.35 5.85
C GLN A 507 42.93 35.41 6.01
N GLY A 508 42.67 34.10 5.97
CA GLY A 508 43.73 33.08 6.05
C GLY A 508 44.26 32.78 7.47
N GLN A 509 43.55 33.19 8.53
CA GLN A 509 43.94 32.95 9.93
C GLN A 509 43.00 31.97 10.63
N VAL A 510 43.50 31.29 11.67
CA VAL A 510 42.68 30.47 12.58
C VAL A 510 42.48 31.24 13.88
N ILE A 511 41.24 31.31 14.37
CA ILE A 511 40.88 32.13 15.53
C ILE A 511 40.81 31.25 16.78
N LEU A 512 41.42 31.70 17.89
CA LEU A 512 41.27 31.08 19.22
C LEU A 512 40.42 31.99 20.11
N SER A 513 39.33 31.45 20.66
CA SER A 513 38.43 32.15 21.57
C SER A 513 38.32 31.42 22.92
N PRO A 514 38.50 32.10 24.07
CA PRO A 514 38.28 31.53 25.39
C PRO A 514 36.78 31.43 25.69
N GLY A 515 36.23 30.22 25.76
CA GLY A 515 34.78 30.01 25.77
C GLY A 515 34.05 30.54 27.01
N ALA A 516 33.02 31.37 26.76
CA ALA A 516 31.79 31.52 27.56
C ALA A 516 30.79 32.43 26.82
N ASP A 517 31.28 33.57 26.30
CA ASP A 517 30.48 34.69 25.81
C ASP A 517 30.56 34.88 24.27
N VAL A 518 30.55 33.78 23.51
CA VAL A 518 30.58 33.78 22.05
C VAL A 518 29.14 33.72 21.50
N PRO A 519 28.64 34.76 20.80
CA PRO A 519 27.27 34.73 20.29
C PRO A 519 27.11 33.73 19.16
N ALA A 520 25.90 33.18 19.02
CA ALA A 520 25.61 32.04 18.13
C ALA A 520 25.93 32.29 16.64
N ASN A 521 26.00 33.55 16.21
CA ASN A 521 26.35 33.97 14.84
C ASN A 521 27.79 34.49 14.68
N PHE A 522 28.60 34.52 15.75
CA PHE A 522 30.03 34.86 15.67
C PHE A 522 30.80 33.99 14.66
N PRO A 523 30.57 32.67 14.55
CA PRO A 523 31.27 31.84 13.59
C PRO A 523 31.02 32.30 12.13
N ASP A 524 29.77 32.64 11.80
CA ASP A 524 29.39 33.13 10.46
C ASP A 524 30.01 34.51 10.15
N GLN A 525 30.11 35.39 11.16
CA GLN A 525 30.73 36.71 11.02
C GLN A 525 32.22 36.59 10.67
N VAL A 526 32.98 35.78 11.41
CA VAL A 526 34.42 35.62 11.14
C VAL A 526 34.70 34.83 9.86
N ALA A 527 33.79 33.93 9.46
CA ALA A 527 33.82 33.29 8.15
C ALA A 527 33.67 34.32 7.01
N ALA A 528 32.74 35.27 7.15
CA ALA A 528 32.54 36.35 6.18
C ALA A 528 33.77 37.28 6.06
N LEU A 529 34.58 37.39 7.13
CA LEU A 529 35.86 38.11 7.17
C LEU A 529 37.06 37.27 6.69
N GLY A 530 36.83 36.04 6.21
CA GLY A 530 37.83 35.18 5.56
C GLY A 530 38.64 34.27 6.49
N ALA A 531 38.23 34.08 7.75
CA ALA A 531 38.89 33.15 8.67
C ALA A 531 38.81 31.70 8.20
N LEU A 532 39.86 30.92 8.48
CA LEU A 532 39.96 29.49 8.12
C LEU A 532 39.29 28.54 9.13
N GLY A 533 39.00 29.02 10.34
CA GLY A 533 38.36 28.22 11.39
C GLY A 533 38.40 28.88 12.76
N VAL A 534 37.60 28.36 13.70
CA VAL A 534 37.49 28.86 15.08
C VAL A 534 37.72 27.72 16.09
N LEU A 535 38.78 27.85 16.88
CA LEU A 535 39.08 27.09 18.08
C LEU A 535 38.33 27.70 19.27
N CYS A 536 37.29 27.03 19.75
CA CYS A 536 36.72 27.28 21.07
C CYS A 536 37.48 26.48 22.14
N ARG A 537 37.60 27.02 23.35
CA ARG A 537 38.10 26.30 24.53
C ARG A 537 36.97 25.97 25.51
#